data_AF-A0A9W7EA10-F1
#
_entry.id   AF-A0A9W7EA10-F1
#
_cell.length_a   1.000
_cell.length_b   1.000
_cell.length_c   1.000
_cell.angle_alpha   90.00
_cell.angle_beta   90.00
_cell.angle_gamma   90.00
#
_symmetry.space_group_name_H-M   'P 1'
#
loop_
_entity.id
_entity.type
_entity.pdbx_description
1 polymer ?
#
loop_
_entity_poly.entity_id
_entity_poly.type
_entity_poly.pdbx_seq_one_letter_code
_entity_poly.pdbx_strand_id
1 'polypeptide(L)'
;MGAMLCIVLSNLGAAIGTHKCGIGVSSMGIKHPGGIIKNLIGVIMAGVLGIFGLIVAIILGSSVSQPTIDGETTYSEYNGWRDLCAGLCCGMTCLAAGWSTGVAGEHCIKATGIRAQVNAIKSKSSTEEGEEGDAAKLYIAGVTILSFAGALGLYGFIVSLILASSQGYSCNV
;
A
#
# COMPACT_ATOMS: atom_id res chain seq x y z
N MET A 1 19.09 10.56 -4.95
CA MET A 1 18.95 9.53 -3.88
C MET A 1 17.52 9.41 -3.36
N GLY A 2 16.82 10.51 -3.05
CA GLY A 2 15.42 10.47 -2.57
C GLY A 2 14.46 9.63 -3.44
N ALA A 3 14.48 9.82 -4.77
CA ALA A 3 13.66 9.04 -5.70
C ALA A 3 13.97 7.52 -5.70
N MET A 4 15.25 7.14 -5.62
CA MET A 4 15.67 5.73 -5.54
C MET A 4 15.16 5.07 -4.27
N LEU A 5 15.38 5.72 -3.11
CA LEU A 5 14.93 5.20 -1.82
C LEU A 5 13.41 5.07 -1.78
N CYS A 6 12.69 6.07 -2.32
CA CYS A 6 11.23 6.03 -2.38
C CYS A 6 10.72 4.78 -3.13
N ILE A 7 11.23 4.51 -4.34
CA ILE A 7 10.83 3.35 -5.15
C ILE A 7 11.19 2.03 -4.47
N VAL A 8 12.45 1.87 -4.02
CA VAL A 8 12.92 0.60 -3.47
C VAL A 8 12.16 0.23 -2.21
N LEU A 9 11.97 1.19 -1.27
CA LEU A 9 11.23 0.92 -0.04
C LEU A 9 9.73 0.68 -0.29
N SER A 10 9.11 1.42 -1.20
CA SER A 10 7.68 1.25 -1.50
C SER A 10 7.40 -0.08 -2.18
N ASN A 11 8.25 -0.48 -3.14
CA ASN A 11 8.14 -1.78 -3.82
C ASN A 11 8.40 -2.95 -2.86
N LEU A 12 9.33 -2.79 -1.92
CA LEU A 12 9.55 -3.79 -0.88
C LEU A 12 8.31 -3.92 0.03
N GLY A 13 7.71 -2.80 0.43
CA GLY A 13 6.45 -2.80 1.18
C GLY A 13 5.31 -3.51 0.45
N ALA A 14 5.12 -3.20 -0.83
CA ALA A 14 4.12 -3.83 -1.67
C ALA A 14 4.36 -5.34 -1.85
N ALA A 15 5.62 -5.76 -2.03
CA ALA A 15 6.00 -7.17 -2.14
C ALA A 15 5.72 -7.95 -0.85
N ILE A 16 6.10 -7.39 0.31
CA ILE A 16 5.85 -8.00 1.63
C ILE A 16 4.35 -8.01 1.97
N GLY A 17 3.59 -6.99 1.57
CA GLY A 17 2.13 -7.05 1.71
C GLY A 17 1.52 -8.18 0.86
N THR A 18 1.93 -8.22 -0.41
CA THR A 18 1.42 -9.16 -1.41
C THR A 18 1.73 -10.62 -1.06
N HIS A 19 2.95 -10.94 -0.63
CA HIS A 19 3.28 -12.34 -0.32
C HIS A 19 2.50 -12.91 0.87
N LYS A 20 2.17 -12.09 1.90
CA LYS A 20 1.44 -12.52 3.09
C LYS A 20 -0.04 -12.71 2.79
N CYS A 21 -0.63 -11.75 2.06
CA CYS A 21 -1.98 -11.88 1.53
C CYS A 21 -2.09 -13.10 0.60
N GLY A 22 -1.10 -13.32 -0.28
CA GLY A 22 -1.05 -14.44 -1.22
C GLY A 22 -1.08 -15.81 -0.54
N ILE A 23 -0.27 -16.01 0.52
CA ILE A 23 -0.30 -17.25 1.31
C ILE A 23 -1.69 -17.49 1.91
N GLY A 24 -2.37 -16.43 2.38
CA GLY A 24 -3.75 -16.49 2.85
C GLY A 24 -4.75 -16.92 1.78
N VAL A 25 -4.67 -16.32 0.58
CA VAL A 25 -5.53 -16.67 -0.56
C VAL A 25 -5.31 -18.12 -0.99
N SER A 26 -4.06 -18.57 -1.14
CA SER A 26 -3.76 -19.94 -1.54
C SER A 26 -4.27 -20.97 -0.53
N SER A 27 -4.11 -20.71 0.77
CA SER A 27 -4.63 -21.60 1.82
C SER A 27 -6.17 -21.65 1.85
N MET A 28 -6.84 -20.56 1.51
CA MET A 28 -8.30 -20.48 1.42
C MET A 28 -8.83 -21.13 0.13
N GLY A 29 -8.14 -20.93 -0.99
CA GLY A 29 -8.55 -21.41 -2.31
C GLY A 29 -8.60 -22.93 -2.46
N ILE A 30 -7.75 -23.67 -1.73
CA ILE A 30 -7.80 -25.15 -1.70
C ILE A 30 -9.07 -25.64 -0.99
N LYS A 31 -9.54 -24.91 0.03
CA LYS A 31 -10.71 -25.30 0.84
C LYS A 31 -12.03 -24.81 0.24
N HIS A 32 -12.04 -23.61 -0.34
CA HIS A 32 -13.24 -23.00 -0.90
C HIS A 32 -12.89 -22.10 -2.11
N PRO A 33 -12.91 -22.64 -3.33
CA PRO A 33 -12.45 -21.90 -4.52
C PRO A 33 -13.37 -20.74 -4.93
N GLY A 34 -14.64 -20.75 -4.53
CA GLY A 34 -15.62 -19.72 -4.90
C GLY A 34 -15.34 -18.33 -4.30
N GLY A 35 -14.58 -18.24 -3.20
CA GLY A 35 -14.29 -16.97 -2.54
C GLY A 35 -12.96 -16.33 -2.91
N ILE A 36 -12.20 -16.91 -3.85
CA ILE A 36 -10.86 -16.40 -4.24
C ILE A 36 -10.96 -14.97 -4.78
N ILE A 37 -11.93 -14.70 -5.67
CA ILE A 37 -12.08 -13.39 -6.33
C ILE A 37 -12.43 -12.29 -5.32
N LYS A 38 -13.32 -12.56 -4.35
CA LYS A 38 -13.67 -11.59 -3.29
C LYS A 38 -12.43 -11.27 -2.45
N ASN A 39 -11.65 -12.28 -2.07
CA ASN A 39 -10.48 -12.10 -1.22
C ASN A 39 -9.27 -11.46 -1.93
N LEU A 40 -9.30 -11.29 -3.26
CA LEU A 40 -8.22 -10.64 -4.02
C LEU A 40 -8.08 -9.15 -3.72
N ILE A 41 -9.12 -8.50 -3.17
CA ILE A 41 -9.06 -7.10 -2.76
C ILE A 41 -7.89 -6.82 -1.81
N GLY A 42 -7.55 -7.80 -0.95
CA GLY A 42 -6.46 -7.63 0.00
C GLY A 42 -5.07 -7.64 -0.63
N VAL A 43 -4.93 -8.33 -1.76
CA VAL A 43 -3.70 -8.30 -2.56
C VAL A 43 -3.59 -6.97 -3.30
N ILE A 44 -4.69 -6.49 -3.87
CA ILE A 44 -4.73 -5.20 -4.58
C ILE A 44 -4.39 -4.04 -3.64
N MET A 45 -4.95 -4.04 -2.42
CA MET A 45 -4.67 -3.00 -1.42
C MET A 45 -3.21 -2.99 -0.97
N ALA A 46 -2.51 -4.13 -0.96
CA ALA A 46 -1.06 -4.18 -0.73
C ALA A 46 -0.26 -3.68 -1.95
N GLY A 47 -0.76 -3.92 -3.17
CA GLY A 47 -0.09 -3.54 -4.42
C GLY A 47 -0.09 -2.04 -4.71
N VAL A 48 -1.16 -1.32 -4.34
CA VAL A 48 -1.29 0.13 -4.62
C VAL A 48 -0.18 0.97 -3.97
N LEU A 49 0.43 0.51 -2.87
CA LEU A 49 1.51 1.22 -2.20
C LEU A 49 2.75 1.43 -3.08
N GLY A 50 3.03 0.52 -4.02
CA GLY A 50 4.12 0.69 -4.99
C GLY A 50 3.87 1.85 -5.96
N ILE A 51 2.60 2.11 -6.28
CA ILE A 51 2.21 3.20 -7.19
C ILE A 51 2.45 4.57 -6.53
N PHE A 52 2.22 4.69 -5.23
CA PHE A 52 2.51 5.94 -4.50
C PHE A 52 4.00 6.31 -4.59
N GLY A 53 4.90 5.34 -4.39
CA GLY A 53 6.34 5.56 -4.52
C GLY A 53 6.79 5.90 -5.95
N LEU A 54 6.16 5.28 -6.95
CA LEU A 54 6.43 5.58 -8.37
C LEU A 54 6.03 7.03 -8.72
N ILE A 55 4.85 7.48 -8.29
CA ILE A 55 4.37 8.85 -8.56
C ILE A 55 5.32 9.87 -7.94
N VAL A 56 5.71 9.68 -6.66
CA VAL A 56 6.64 10.60 -5.98
C VAL A 56 7.99 10.64 -6.69
N ALA A 57 8.54 9.49 -7.10
CA ALA A 57 9.82 9.45 -7.80
C ALA A 57 9.79 10.17 -9.16
N ILE A 58 8.68 10.08 -9.90
CA ILE A 58 8.51 10.81 -11.17
C ILE A 58 8.44 12.32 -10.91
N ILE A 59 7.71 12.75 -9.87
CA ILE A 59 7.61 14.17 -9.51
C ILE A 59 8.98 14.73 -9.12
N LEU A 60 9.73 14.00 -8.27
CA LEU A 60 11.09 14.38 -7.89
C LEU A 60 12.05 14.41 -9.08
N GLY A 61 11.87 13.51 -10.06
CA GLY A 61 12.66 13.51 -11.29
C GLY A 61 12.40 14.74 -12.17
N SER A 62 11.16 15.19 -12.23
CA SER A 62 10.76 16.38 -13.00
C SER A 62 11.10 17.71 -12.31
N SER A 63 11.30 17.72 -10.99
CA SER A 63 11.67 18.93 -10.23
C SER A 63 13.18 19.24 -10.24
N VAL A 64 14.02 18.35 -10.81
CA VAL A 64 15.45 18.61 -10.97
C VAL A 64 15.66 19.53 -12.18
N SER A 65 16.00 20.79 -11.91
CA SER A 65 16.38 21.74 -12.95
C SER A 65 17.76 21.40 -13.51
N GLN A 66 17.91 21.44 -14.84
CA GLN A 66 19.19 21.21 -15.51
C GLN A 66 20.10 22.44 -15.32
N PRO A 67 21.38 22.28 -14.99
CA PRO A 67 22.29 23.40 -14.79
C PRO A 67 22.50 24.17 -16.10
N THR A 68 22.26 25.49 -16.08
CA THR A 68 22.63 26.42 -17.15
C THR A 68 24.16 26.56 -17.21
N ILE A 69 24.66 26.89 -18.41
CA ILE A 69 26.06 26.80 -18.90
C ILE A 69 27.12 27.58 -18.06
N ASP A 70 26.73 28.37 -17.06
CA ASP A 70 27.64 29.20 -16.26
C ASP A 70 28.09 28.61 -14.90
N GLY A 71 27.87 27.32 -14.64
CA GLY A 71 28.45 26.64 -13.47
C GLY A 71 27.87 27.02 -12.10
N GLU A 72 26.94 27.98 -12.05
CA GLU A 72 26.16 28.31 -10.86
C GLU A 72 25.02 27.30 -10.69
N THR A 73 25.12 26.47 -9.64
CA THR A 73 24.08 25.50 -9.32
C THR A 73 22.84 26.23 -8.79
N THR A 74 21.80 26.37 -9.62
CA THR A 74 20.45 26.81 -9.18
C THR A 74 19.73 25.81 -8.27
N TYR A 75 20.49 24.89 -7.65
CA TYR A 75 20.01 23.86 -6.75
C TYR A 75 20.68 24.07 -5.39
N SER A 76 20.01 24.88 -4.55
CA SER A 76 20.44 25.13 -3.17
C SER A 76 20.50 23.81 -2.38
N GLU A 77 21.45 23.71 -1.44
CA GLU A 77 21.60 22.56 -0.53
C GLU A 77 20.29 22.20 0.18
N TYR A 78 19.45 23.21 0.46
CA TYR A 78 18.11 23.04 1.02
C TYR A 78 17.20 22.17 0.15
N ASN A 79 17.23 22.34 -1.17
CA ASN A 79 16.42 21.53 -2.10
C ASN A 79 16.89 20.07 -2.12
N GLY A 80 18.19 19.82 -1.98
CA GLY A 80 18.76 18.47 -1.91
C GLY A 80 18.31 17.69 -0.68
N TRP A 81 18.39 18.30 0.51
CA TRP A 81 17.90 17.67 1.75
C TRP A 81 16.38 17.51 1.75
N ARG A 82 15.65 18.46 1.18
CA ARG A 82 14.19 18.40 1.04
C ARG A 82 13.74 17.21 0.19
N ASP A 83 14.32 17.02 -1.00
CA ASP A 83 13.92 15.94 -1.91
C ASP A 83 14.37 14.56 -1.36
N LEU A 84 15.45 14.51 -0.58
CA LEU A 84 15.83 13.31 0.18
C LEU A 84 14.78 12.97 1.25
N CYS A 85 14.39 13.94 2.08
CA CYS A 85 13.39 13.77 3.13
C CYS A 85 12.01 13.42 2.56
N ALA A 86 11.62 14.04 1.43
CA ALA A 86 10.39 13.73 0.72
C ALA A 86 10.35 12.27 0.26
N GLY A 87 11.42 11.76 -0.37
CA GLY A 87 11.49 10.36 -0.79
C GLY A 87 11.47 9.37 0.37
N LEU A 88 12.19 9.70 1.46
CA LEU A 88 12.34 8.84 2.64
C LEU A 88 11.06 8.75 3.49
N CYS A 89 10.31 9.85 3.61
CA CYS A 89 9.02 9.89 4.30
C CYS A 89 8.01 8.93 3.64
N CYS A 90 7.73 9.11 2.34
CA CYS A 90 6.82 8.22 1.60
C CYS A 90 7.34 6.78 1.55
N GLY A 91 8.64 6.56 1.38
CA GLY A 91 9.22 5.22 1.31
C GLY A 91 9.03 4.41 2.60
N MET A 92 9.34 4.99 3.77
CA MET A 92 9.21 4.29 5.05
C MET A 92 7.74 4.10 5.46
N THR A 93 6.85 5.05 5.20
CA THR A 93 5.42 4.88 5.49
C THR A 93 4.80 3.80 4.61
N CYS A 94 5.18 3.71 3.33
CA CYS A 94 4.71 2.65 2.43
C CYS A 94 5.23 1.27 2.84
N LEU A 95 6.48 1.18 3.31
CA LEU A 95 7.01 -0.09 3.85
C LEU A 95 6.24 -0.54 5.10
N ALA A 96 6.00 0.37 6.05
CA ALA A 96 5.27 0.07 7.28
C ALA A 96 3.79 -0.28 7.00
N ALA A 97 3.13 0.48 6.13
CA ALA A 97 1.75 0.23 5.72
C ALA A 97 1.62 -1.09 4.95
N GLY A 98 2.59 -1.44 4.10
CA GLY A 98 2.64 -2.72 3.38
C GLY A 98 2.77 -3.91 4.33
N TRP A 99 3.63 -3.80 5.36
CA TRP A 99 3.76 -4.83 6.39
C TRP A 99 2.47 -5.02 7.20
N SER A 100 1.86 -3.90 7.65
CA SER A 100 0.60 -3.89 8.40
C SER A 100 -0.53 -4.52 7.58
N THR A 101 -0.69 -4.08 6.32
CA THR A 101 -1.69 -4.57 5.38
C THR A 101 -1.51 -6.05 5.07
N GLY A 102 -0.27 -6.52 4.91
CA GLY A 102 0.02 -7.94 4.70
C GLY A 102 -0.41 -8.83 5.86
N VAL A 103 -0.09 -8.42 7.09
CA VAL A 103 -0.48 -9.18 8.30
C VAL A 103 -1.99 -9.15 8.50
N ALA A 104 -2.63 -7.98 8.40
CA ALA A 104 -4.08 -7.86 8.50
C ALA A 104 -4.78 -8.68 7.41
N GLY A 105 -4.31 -8.61 6.18
CA GLY A 105 -4.84 -9.33 5.03
C GLY A 105 -4.77 -10.84 5.19
N GLU A 106 -3.64 -11.39 5.62
CA GLU A 106 -3.48 -12.83 5.85
C GLU A 106 -4.52 -13.38 6.84
N HIS A 107 -4.72 -12.69 7.96
CA HIS A 107 -5.70 -13.09 8.98
C HIS A 107 -7.14 -12.92 8.48
N CYS A 108 -7.45 -11.81 7.79
CA CYS A 108 -8.78 -11.55 7.23
C CYS A 108 -9.20 -12.61 6.21
N ILE A 109 -8.29 -12.99 5.30
CA ILE A 109 -8.56 -13.97 4.25
C ILE A 109 -8.73 -15.37 4.84
N LYS A 110 -7.88 -15.75 5.80
CA LYS A 110 -8.00 -17.05 6.50
C LYS A 110 -9.32 -17.15 7.28
N ALA A 111 -9.69 -16.10 8.02
CA ALA A 111 -10.93 -16.08 8.79
C ALA A 111 -12.18 -16.16 7.88
N THR A 112 -12.15 -15.46 6.74
CA THR A 112 -13.21 -15.55 5.73
C THR A 112 -13.30 -16.95 5.11
N GLY A 113 -12.15 -17.60 4.86
CA GLY A 113 -12.09 -18.97 4.34
C GLY A 113 -12.65 -20.02 5.29
N ILE A 114 -12.37 -19.93 6.59
CA ILE A 114 -12.92 -20.86 7.60
C ILE A 114 -14.43 -20.68 7.71
N ARG A 115 -14.93 -19.44 7.75
CA ARG A 115 -16.38 -19.18 7.83
C ARG A 115 -17.12 -19.60 6.57
N ALA A 116 -16.51 -19.46 5.39
CA ALA A 116 -17.08 -19.98 4.14
C ALA A 116 -17.23 -21.52 4.18
N GLN A 117 -16.26 -22.23 4.77
CA GLN A 117 -16.37 -23.68 4.96
C GLN A 117 -17.44 -24.08 5.98
N VAL A 118 -17.55 -23.38 7.11
CA VAL A 118 -18.59 -23.65 8.12
C VAL A 118 -19.98 -23.45 7.52
N ASN A 119 -20.19 -22.41 6.71
CA ASN A 119 -21.47 -22.18 6.03
C ASN A 119 -21.78 -23.28 5.00
N ALA A 120 -20.77 -23.78 4.28
CA ALA A 120 -20.95 -24.90 3.34
C ALA A 120 -21.32 -26.23 4.06
N ILE A 121 -20.81 -26.46 5.27
CA ILE A 121 -21.18 -27.62 6.10
C ILE A 121 -22.59 -27.45 6.67
N LYS A 122 -22.93 -26.26 7.17
CA LYS A 122 -24.25 -25.95 7.75
C LYS A 122 -25.37 -26.04 6.71
N SER A 123 -25.07 -25.68 5.45
CA SER A 123 -25.98 -25.85 4.31
C SER A 123 -26.36 -27.32 4.02
N LYS A 124 -25.56 -28.31 4.45
CA LYS A 124 -25.92 -29.73 4.35
C LYS A 124 -26.80 -30.26 5.49
N SER A 125 -26.88 -29.54 6.62
CA SER A 125 -27.66 -29.95 7.81
C SER A 125 -28.96 -29.17 8.01
N SER A 126 -29.16 -28.07 7.28
CA SER A 126 -30.30 -27.18 7.49
C SER A 126 -30.80 -26.62 6.16
N THR A 127 -31.95 -27.11 5.71
CA THR A 127 -32.82 -26.46 4.72
C THR A 127 -33.40 -25.20 5.36
N GLU A 128 -32.58 -24.18 5.58
CA GLU A 128 -33.06 -22.82 5.83
C GLU A 128 -32.22 -21.85 5.01
N GLU A 129 -32.85 -21.37 3.94
CA GLU A 129 -32.42 -20.29 3.09
C GLU A 129 -32.40 -18.99 3.92
N GLY A 130 -31.24 -18.34 4.08
CA GLY A 130 -31.25 -16.98 4.66
C GLY A 130 -29.97 -16.41 5.26
N GLU A 131 -28.90 -17.17 5.51
CA GLU A 131 -27.69 -16.62 6.17
C GLU A 131 -26.41 -16.78 5.34
N GLU A 132 -26.37 -16.16 4.16
CA GLU A 132 -25.10 -15.80 3.50
C GLU A 132 -24.35 -14.67 4.25
N GLY A 133 -24.95 -14.17 5.35
CA GLY A 133 -24.53 -12.97 6.06
C GLY A 133 -23.23 -13.10 6.85
N ASP A 134 -22.90 -14.26 7.43
CA ASP A 134 -21.83 -14.31 8.44
C ASP A 134 -20.41 -14.26 7.86
N ALA A 135 -20.21 -14.85 6.67
CA ALA A 135 -18.94 -14.73 5.94
C ALA A 135 -18.80 -13.35 5.26
N ALA A 136 -19.90 -12.82 4.73
CA ALA A 136 -19.93 -11.49 4.10
C ALA A 136 -19.69 -10.36 5.10
N LYS A 137 -20.29 -10.42 6.30
CA LYS A 137 -20.06 -9.47 7.40
C LYS A 137 -18.59 -9.44 7.82
N LEU A 138 -17.96 -10.62 7.93
CA LEU A 138 -16.55 -10.70 8.30
C LEU A 138 -15.63 -10.18 7.18
N TYR A 139 -15.99 -10.43 5.92
CA TYR A 139 -15.28 -9.87 4.77
C TYR A 139 -15.32 -8.33 4.77
N ILE A 140 -16.51 -7.73 4.97
CA ILE A 140 -16.66 -6.27 5.05
C ILE A 140 -15.83 -5.70 6.19
N ALA A 141 -15.90 -6.29 7.39
CA ALA A 141 -15.08 -5.87 8.52
C ALA A 141 -13.57 -5.95 8.22
N GLY A 142 -13.13 -7.01 7.55
CA GLY A 142 -11.75 -7.18 7.12
C GLY A 142 -11.29 -6.11 6.12
N VAL A 143 -12.14 -5.78 5.13
CA VAL A 143 -11.86 -4.71 4.16
C VAL A 143 -11.78 -3.35 4.83
N THR A 144 -12.62 -3.06 5.82
CA THR A 144 -12.55 -1.82 6.60
C THR A 144 -11.22 -1.68 7.33
N ILE A 145 -10.76 -2.74 8.00
CA ILE A 145 -9.45 -2.75 8.67
C ILE A 145 -8.32 -2.51 7.67
N LEU A 146 -8.41 -3.15 6.51
CA LEU A 146 -7.41 -3.03 5.45
C LEU A 146 -7.36 -1.61 4.85
N SER A 147 -8.50 -0.94 4.75
CA SER A 147 -8.58 0.45 4.29
C SER A 147 -7.88 1.41 5.25
N PHE A 148 -8.08 1.25 6.57
CA PHE A 148 -7.36 2.04 7.57
C PHE A 148 -5.85 1.76 7.56
N ALA A 149 -5.43 0.52 7.33
CA ALA A 149 -4.01 0.19 7.15
C ALA A 149 -3.42 0.87 5.90
N GLY A 150 -4.16 0.89 4.79
CA GLY A 150 -3.76 1.58 3.57
C GLY A 150 -3.66 3.10 3.72
N ALA A 151 -4.48 3.72 4.57
CA ALA A 151 -4.47 5.17 4.83
C ALA A 151 -3.10 5.67 5.36
N LEU A 152 -2.35 4.83 6.08
CA LEU A 152 -1.00 5.16 6.56
C LEU A 152 -0.03 5.50 5.42
N GLY A 153 -0.12 4.78 4.29
CA GLY A 153 0.68 5.07 3.10
C GLY A 153 0.29 6.40 2.46
N LEU A 154 -1.02 6.70 2.41
CA LEU A 154 -1.55 7.94 1.86
C LEU A 154 -1.09 9.17 2.65
N TYR A 155 -0.98 9.09 3.97
CA TYR A 155 -0.48 10.20 4.78
C TYR A 155 0.96 10.55 4.46
N GLY A 156 1.84 9.55 4.33
CA GLY A 156 3.24 9.78 3.93
C GLY A 156 3.35 10.32 2.51
N PHE A 157 2.50 9.85 1.59
CA PHE A 157 2.43 10.37 0.23
C PHE A 157 2.07 11.87 0.19
N ILE A 158 1.04 12.29 0.94
CA ILE A 158 0.63 13.69 1.00
C ILE A 158 1.75 14.58 1.55
N VAL A 159 2.42 14.15 2.63
CA VAL A 159 3.54 14.88 3.21
C VAL A 159 4.67 15.03 2.19
N SER A 160 5.05 13.96 1.49
CA SER A 160 6.07 14.02 0.45
C SER A 160 5.71 14.97 -0.70
N LEU A 161 4.44 15.06 -1.09
CA LEU A 161 4.00 16.03 -2.10
C LEU A 161 4.09 17.48 -1.62
N ILE A 162 3.74 17.75 -0.36
CA ILE A 162 3.88 19.10 0.22
C ILE A 162 5.35 19.52 0.27
N LEU A 163 6.25 18.60 0.63
CA LEU A 163 7.68 18.88 0.60
C LEU A 163 8.15 19.12 -0.84
N ALA A 164 7.71 18.32 -1.81
CA ALA A 164 8.09 18.47 -3.21
C ALA A 164 7.56 19.76 -3.85
N SER A 165 6.41 20.27 -3.41
CA SER A 165 5.76 21.46 -3.99
C SER A 165 6.18 22.79 -3.36
N SER A 166 6.83 22.78 -2.20
CA SER A 166 7.36 23.99 -1.56
C SER A 166 8.28 24.76 -2.53
N GLN A 167 8.20 26.08 -2.62
CA GLN A 167 9.06 26.84 -3.55
C GLN A 167 10.52 26.83 -3.05
N GLY A 168 11.45 26.54 -3.95
CA GLY A 168 12.88 26.56 -3.66
C GLY A 168 13.32 27.95 -3.18
N TYR A 169 14.12 27.99 -2.12
CA TYR A 169 14.70 29.23 -1.63
C TYR A 169 15.78 29.71 -2.60
N SER A 170 15.50 30.78 -3.35
CA SER A 170 16.56 31.57 -3.99
C SER A 170 17.22 32.44 -2.93
N CYS A 171 18.46 32.11 -2.58
CA CYS A 171 19.32 33.06 -1.90
C CYS A 171 19.64 34.18 -2.89
N ASN A 172 19.02 35.34 -2.69
CA ASN A 172 19.43 36.56 -3.37
C ASN A 172 20.74 37.01 -2.69
N VAL A 173 21.86 36.88 -3.38
CA VAL A 173 23.15 37.49 -2.98
C VAL A 173 23.15 38.94 -3.44
#